data_AF-Q5PQA1-F1
#
_entry.id   AF-Q5PQA1-F1
#
_cell.length_a   1.000
_cell.length_b   1.000
_cell.length_c   1.000
_cell.angle_alpha   90.00
_cell.angle_beta   90.00
_cell.angle_gamma   90.00
#
_symmetry.space_group_name_H-M   'P 1'
#
loop_
_entity.id
_entity.type
_entity.pdbx_description
1 polymer ?
#
loop_
_entity_poly.entity_id
_entity_poly.type
_entity_poly.pdbx_seq_one_letter_code
_entity_poly.pdbx_strand_id
1 'polypeptide(L)'
;MLWGDGLLVSFSTIFLVVLLLTRNPFVSSIFTGCVYLLLFFCRFEPVPQSRALQVLKPKGRAAPVAHRGGGHDAPENTLAAIRTAAQNGATGVELDLEFTGDGVPILMHDDTVERTTDGTGRLQDLTFTDIKKLNAAAKHRLWNMFDGENIPTLKEAVRECLHHNLTIYFDVKGHADQAAEALRHLYVEYPSLYNCSIVCSFEPSVIIKMRQADRNVVTALTHRPWSLSHLGDGTPRYNTIWKHYWYILMDVLLDWGHHNFLWNLCGVSAFLMQKNYISKEYVEQWNSKGIEVVAWTINNASEKLYYEQVLNSTYITDSLLEDCDPHY
;
A
#
# COMPACT_ATOMS: atom_id res chain seq x y z
N MET A 1 -25.59 -6.48 13.30
CA MET A 1 -25.82 -7.68 12.47
C MET A 1 -25.74 -7.26 11.00
N LEU A 2 -24.55 -6.89 10.50
CA LEU A 2 -24.33 -6.30 9.17
C LEU A 2 -23.09 -6.89 8.50
N TRP A 3 -23.05 -8.22 8.38
CA TRP A 3 -22.01 -8.98 7.69
C TRP A 3 -22.72 -10.03 6.85
N GLY A 4 -23.42 -9.59 5.80
CA GLY A 4 -24.43 -10.40 5.10
C GLY A 4 -23.93 -11.05 3.81
N ASP A 5 -23.55 -10.24 2.82
CA ASP A 5 -23.65 -10.76 1.45
C ASP A 5 -22.33 -11.27 0.87
N GLY A 6 -21.20 -10.61 1.15
CA GLY A 6 -19.90 -11.01 0.59
C GLY A 6 -19.41 -12.35 1.10
N LEU A 7 -19.25 -12.48 2.43
CA LEU A 7 -18.74 -13.71 3.06
C LEU A 7 -19.66 -14.90 2.80
N LEU A 8 -20.98 -14.72 2.87
CA LEU A 8 -21.94 -15.80 2.67
C LEU A 8 -21.84 -16.39 1.25
N VAL A 9 -21.67 -15.53 0.23
CA VAL A 9 -21.41 -15.97 -1.15
C VAL A 9 -20.09 -16.74 -1.23
N SER A 10 -19.02 -16.26 -0.59
CA SER A 10 -17.72 -16.96 -0.61
C SER A 10 -17.80 -18.36 0.02
N PHE A 11 -18.46 -18.48 1.18
CA PHE A 11 -18.61 -19.78 1.85
C PHE A 11 -19.55 -20.72 1.08
N SER A 12 -20.54 -20.18 0.36
CA SER A 12 -21.37 -20.98 -0.55
C SER A 12 -20.53 -21.57 -1.69
N THR A 13 -19.61 -20.79 -2.27
CA THR A 13 -18.67 -21.29 -3.28
C THR A 13 -17.73 -22.36 -2.72
N ILE A 14 -17.14 -22.13 -1.55
CA ILE A 14 -16.27 -23.13 -0.88
C ILE A 14 -17.04 -24.43 -0.64
N PHE A 15 -18.26 -24.32 -0.11
CA PHE A 15 -19.12 -25.49 0.12
C PHE A 15 -19.37 -26.27 -1.16
N LEU A 16 -19.73 -25.61 -2.26
CA LEU A 16 -20.00 -26.24 -3.55
C LEU A 16 -18.77 -26.95 -4.11
N VAL A 17 -17.58 -26.33 -4.03
CA VAL A 17 -16.32 -26.94 -4.49
C VAL A 17 -16.00 -28.19 -3.68
N VAL A 18 -16.10 -28.12 -2.35
CA VAL A 18 -15.83 -29.27 -1.46
C VAL A 18 -16.89 -30.36 -1.67
N LEU A 19 -18.15 -29.99 -1.92
CA LEU A 19 -19.22 -30.93 -2.25
C LEU A 19 -18.94 -31.66 -3.56
N LEU A 20 -18.46 -30.97 -4.60
CA LEU A 20 -18.10 -31.60 -5.87
C LEU A 20 -16.95 -32.60 -5.71
N LEU A 21 -15.95 -32.27 -4.89
CA LEU A 21 -14.78 -33.11 -4.66
C LEU A 21 -15.08 -34.33 -3.77
N THR A 22 -15.77 -34.11 -2.65
CA THR A 22 -16.02 -35.15 -1.63
C THR A 22 -17.29 -35.95 -1.91
N ARG A 23 -18.22 -35.38 -2.70
CA ARG A 23 -19.59 -35.89 -2.93
C ARG A 23 -20.35 -36.16 -1.64
N ASN A 24 -19.99 -35.50 -0.54
CA ASN A 24 -20.56 -35.72 0.78
C ASN A 24 -20.97 -34.38 1.43
N PRO A 25 -22.28 -34.08 1.56
CA PRO A 25 -22.73 -32.80 2.09
C PRO A 25 -22.37 -32.60 3.57
N PHE A 26 -22.27 -33.67 4.36
CA PHE A 26 -21.87 -33.57 5.77
C PHE A 26 -20.42 -33.11 5.91
N VAL A 27 -19.51 -33.74 5.15
CA VAL A 27 -18.09 -33.36 5.13
C VAL A 27 -17.92 -31.93 4.61
N SER A 28 -18.61 -31.56 3.53
CA SER A 28 -18.58 -30.18 3.00
C SER A 28 -19.09 -29.15 3.99
N SER A 29 -20.13 -29.47 4.76
CA SER A 29 -20.70 -28.57 5.75
C SER A 29 -19.72 -28.36 6.91
N ILE A 30 -19.14 -29.46 7.44
CA ILE A 30 -18.13 -29.39 8.50
C ILE A 30 -16.92 -28.60 8.04
N PHE A 31 -16.38 -28.92 6.86
CA PHE A 31 -15.19 -28.23 6.34
C PHE A 31 -15.45 -26.73 6.18
N THR A 32 -16.55 -26.34 5.53
CA THR A 32 -16.91 -24.94 5.32
C THR A 32 -17.12 -24.22 6.65
N GLY A 33 -17.79 -24.86 7.62
CA GLY A 33 -17.98 -24.34 8.97
C GLY A 33 -16.66 -24.16 9.72
N CYS A 34 -15.74 -25.12 9.63
CA CYS A 34 -14.40 -25.01 10.24
C CYS A 34 -13.58 -23.87 9.61
N VAL A 35 -13.61 -23.72 8.27
CA VAL A 35 -12.94 -22.60 7.59
C VAL A 35 -13.55 -21.27 8.00
N TYR A 36 -14.89 -21.18 8.11
CA TYR A 36 -15.57 -19.99 8.60
C TYR A 36 -15.12 -19.63 10.02
N LEU A 37 -15.14 -20.60 10.94
CA LEU A 37 -14.74 -20.38 12.33
C LEU A 37 -13.26 -19.98 12.42
N LEU A 38 -12.39 -20.62 11.64
CA LEU A 38 -10.97 -20.26 11.58
C LEU A 38 -10.79 -18.82 11.12
N LEU A 39 -11.43 -18.42 10.02
CA LEU A 39 -11.35 -17.03 9.55
C LEU A 39 -11.97 -16.04 10.55
N PHE A 40 -13.05 -16.43 11.24
CA PHE A 40 -13.70 -15.60 12.25
C PHE A 40 -12.82 -15.39 13.49
N PHE A 41 -12.11 -16.42 13.96
CA PHE A 41 -11.23 -16.32 15.12
C PHE A 41 -9.85 -15.73 14.79
N CYS A 42 -9.38 -15.87 13.55
CA CYS A 42 -8.10 -15.32 13.11
C CYS A 42 -8.18 -13.90 12.55
N ARG A 43 -9.38 -13.32 12.39
CA ARG A 43 -9.52 -11.95 11.86
C ARG A 43 -9.06 -10.89 12.85
N PHE A 44 -8.57 -9.78 12.30
CA PHE A 44 -8.38 -8.55 13.06
C PHE A 44 -9.59 -7.65 12.92
N GLU A 45 -10.05 -7.06 14.02
CA GLU A 45 -11.02 -5.96 13.94
C GLU A 45 -10.32 -4.74 13.33
N PRO A 46 -10.95 -4.05 12.37
CA PRO A 46 -10.40 -2.79 11.86
C PRO A 46 -10.36 -1.73 12.95
N VAL A 47 -9.51 -0.72 12.78
CA VAL A 47 -9.55 0.45 13.66
C VAL A 47 -10.90 1.17 13.53
N PRO A 48 -11.35 1.93 14.53
CA PRO A 48 -12.57 2.72 14.44
C PRO A 48 -12.57 3.61 13.20
N GLN A 49 -13.68 3.61 12.46
CA GLN A 49 -13.82 4.32 11.19
C GLN A 49 -13.50 5.81 11.30
N SER A 50 -13.82 6.45 12.43
CA SER A 50 -13.49 7.86 12.68
C SER A 50 -11.98 8.13 12.63
N ARG A 51 -11.17 7.22 13.17
CA ARG A 51 -9.70 7.31 13.14
C ARG A 51 -9.16 7.01 11.75
N ALA A 52 -9.72 6.01 11.06
CA ALA A 52 -9.36 5.74 9.67
C ALA A 52 -9.63 6.96 8.78
N LEU A 53 -10.81 7.59 8.91
CA LEU A 53 -11.18 8.80 8.17
C LEU A 53 -10.28 9.99 8.52
N GLN A 54 -9.87 10.13 9.79
CA GLN A 54 -8.92 11.17 10.18
C GLN A 54 -7.58 11.03 9.43
N VAL A 55 -7.09 9.81 9.23
CA VAL A 55 -5.85 9.55 8.49
C VAL A 55 -6.04 9.75 6.99
N LEU A 56 -7.10 9.16 6.43
CA LEU A 56 -7.31 9.05 4.98
C LEU A 56 -7.95 10.29 4.35
N LYS A 57 -8.68 11.07 5.15
CA LYS A 57 -9.40 12.31 4.77
C LYS A 57 -9.26 13.34 5.89
N PRO A 58 -8.04 13.81 6.23
CA PRO A 58 -7.81 14.67 7.40
C PRO A 58 -8.53 16.02 7.33
N LYS A 59 -8.89 16.48 6.13
CA LYS A 59 -9.69 17.69 5.90
C LYS A 59 -11.19 17.40 5.70
N GLY A 60 -11.66 16.19 6.00
CA GLY A 60 -13.04 15.75 5.80
C GLY A 60 -13.43 15.47 4.34
N ARG A 61 -12.46 15.50 3.42
CA ARG A 61 -12.64 15.27 1.98
C ARG A 61 -11.46 14.49 1.41
N ALA A 62 -11.61 13.99 0.18
CA ALA A 62 -10.53 13.44 -0.61
C ALA A 62 -9.26 14.32 -0.54
N ALA A 63 -8.12 13.65 -0.40
CA ALA A 63 -6.83 14.27 -0.17
C ALA A 63 -5.82 13.83 -1.24
N PRO A 64 -5.01 14.74 -1.79
CA PRO A 64 -3.86 14.37 -2.61
C PRO A 64 -2.73 13.85 -1.72
N VAL A 65 -2.18 12.70 -2.09
CA VAL A 65 -1.02 12.06 -1.46
C VAL A 65 0.11 12.01 -2.47
N ALA A 66 1.29 12.52 -2.11
CA ALA A 66 2.43 12.56 -3.02
C ALA A 66 3.12 11.18 -3.04
N HIS A 67 3.10 10.51 -4.20
CA HIS A 67 3.70 9.19 -4.43
C HIS A 67 5.22 9.28 -4.28
N ARG A 68 5.80 8.51 -3.35
CA ARG A 68 7.22 8.58 -2.98
C ARG A 68 7.69 10.00 -2.63
N GLY A 69 6.80 10.82 -2.06
CA GLY A 69 7.03 12.25 -1.81
C GLY A 69 6.84 13.18 -3.03
N GLY A 70 6.23 12.70 -4.11
CA GLY A 70 6.04 13.45 -5.36
C GLY A 70 7.21 13.25 -6.31
N GLY A 71 7.45 12.00 -6.72
CA GLY A 71 8.63 11.58 -7.49
C GLY A 71 8.85 12.31 -8.83
N HIS A 72 7.85 13.01 -9.36
CA HIS A 72 8.02 13.89 -10.52
C HIS A 72 8.44 15.31 -10.11
N ASP A 73 7.99 15.80 -8.94
CA ASP A 73 8.25 17.15 -8.43
C ASP A 73 9.62 17.25 -7.73
N ALA A 74 10.12 16.16 -7.15
CA ALA A 74 11.39 16.07 -6.44
C ALA A 74 11.91 14.62 -6.41
N PRO A 75 13.22 14.39 -6.15
CA PRO A 75 13.80 13.05 -6.10
C PRO A 75 13.05 12.13 -5.13
N GLU A 76 12.47 11.06 -5.65
CA GLU A 76 11.61 10.14 -4.88
C GLU A 76 12.28 9.63 -3.59
N ASN A 77 11.47 9.41 -2.54
CA ASN A 77 11.92 8.84 -1.26
C ASN A 77 13.04 9.63 -0.55
N THR A 78 13.08 10.95 -0.73
CA THR A 78 14.04 11.85 -0.06
C THR A 78 13.37 12.84 0.91
N LEU A 79 14.16 13.48 1.79
CA LEU A 79 13.61 14.53 2.65
C LEU A 79 13.21 15.76 1.82
N ALA A 80 13.96 16.06 0.76
CA ALA A 80 13.61 17.11 -0.20
C ALA A 80 12.24 16.86 -0.86
N ALA A 81 11.91 15.62 -1.21
CA ALA A 81 10.59 15.28 -1.73
C ALA A 81 9.49 15.50 -0.69
N ILE A 82 9.69 15.09 0.56
CA ILE A 82 8.72 15.35 1.65
C ILE A 82 8.46 16.86 1.81
N ARG A 83 9.52 17.67 1.84
CA ARG A 83 9.39 19.14 1.92
C ARG A 83 8.66 19.72 0.72
N THR A 84 8.99 19.25 -0.49
CA THR A 84 8.39 19.71 -1.74
C THR A 84 6.91 19.35 -1.81
N ALA A 85 6.54 18.14 -1.41
CA ALA A 85 5.15 17.70 -1.30
C ALA A 85 4.34 18.62 -0.36
N ALA A 86 4.88 18.95 0.82
CA ALA A 86 4.24 19.87 1.74
C ALA A 86 4.04 21.27 1.12
N GLN A 87 5.07 21.79 0.44
CA GLN A 87 5.01 23.08 -0.25
C GLN A 87 3.97 23.09 -1.38
N ASN A 88 3.85 21.98 -2.11
CA ASN A 88 2.90 21.82 -3.21
C ASN A 88 1.46 21.52 -2.74
N GLY A 89 1.23 21.51 -1.43
CA GLY A 89 -0.12 21.35 -0.85
C GLY A 89 -0.58 19.90 -0.71
N ALA A 90 0.33 18.93 -0.77
CA ALA A 90 0.01 17.55 -0.45
C ALA A 90 -0.53 17.44 0.97
N THR A 91 -1.48 16.55 1.16
CA THR A 91 -2.06 16.27 2.47
C THR A 91 -1.40 15.07 3.14
N GLY A 92 -0.71 14.25 2.34
CA GLY A 92 0.17 13.20 2.82
C GLY A 92 1.24 12.85 1.80
N VAL A 93 2.13 11.97 2.19
CA VAL A 93 3.15 11.36 1.34
C VAL A 93 3.09 9.85 1.48
N GLU A 94 3.27 9.16 0.37
CA GLU A 94 3.57 7.74 0.35
C GLU A 94 5.09 7.58 0.28
N LEU A 95 5.63 6.62 1.04
CA LEU A 95 7.06 6.37 1.20
C LEU A 95 7.31 4.87 1.24
N ASP A 96 8.24 4.41 0.41
CA ASP A 96 8.64 3.00 0.31
C ASP A 96 9.62 2.66 1.45
N LEU A 97 9.26 1.69 2.29
CA LEU A 97 10.14 1.17 3.32
C LEU A 97 10.97 0.00 2.79
N GLU A 98 12.29 0.11 2.90
CA GLU A 98 13.21 -1.00 2.68
C GLU A 98 14.39 -1.00 3.67
N PHE A 99 15.26 -2.01 3.62
CA PHE A 99 16.33 -2.23 4.57
C PHE A 99 17.69 -2.36 3.90
N THR A 100 18.70 -1.80 4.56
CA THR A 100 20.12 -2.04 4.21
C THR A 100 20.57 -3.44 4.62
N GLY A 101 21.71 -3.91 4.12
CA GLY A 101 22.29 -5.22 4.47
C GLY A 101 22.63 -5.37 5.96
N ASP A 102 22.89 -4.26 6.65
CA ASP A 102 23.07 -4.19 8.11
C ASP A 102 21.75 -3.93 8.87
N GLY A 103 20.60 -3.97 8.19
CA GLY A 103 19.26 -3.99 8.77
C GLY A 103 18.68 -2.62 9.14
N VAL A 104 19.26 -1.53 8.64
CA VAL A 104 18.77 -0.17 8.91
C VAL A 104 17.57 0.14 8.00
N PRO A 105 16.42 0.57 8.56
CA PRO A 105 15.26 0.97 7.77
C PRO A 105 15.51 2.30 7.06
N ILE A 106 15.38 2.30 5.73
CA ILE A 106 15.59 3.43 4.83
C ILE A 106 14.37 3.63 3.92
N LEU A 107 14.37 4.74 3.18
CA LEU A 107 13.39 4.94 2.11
C LEU A 107 13.98 4.58 0.74
N MET A 108 13.44 3.57 0.09
CA MET A 108 13.81 3.20 -1.27
C MET A 108 12.78 2.25 -1.88
N HIS A 109 12.42 2.49 -3.14
CA HIS A 109 11.49 1.64 -3.86
C HIS A 109 12.14 0.33 -4.36
N ASP A 110 13.36 0.39 -4.88
CA ASP A 110 13.99 -0.73 -5.58
C ASP A 110 14.88 -1.55 -4.65
N ASP A 111 15.07 -2.84 -4.93
CA ASP A 111 16.04 -3.68 -4.22
C ASP A 111 17.50 -3.31 -4.53
N THR A 112 17.72 -2.37 -5.46
CA THR A 112 19.02 -1.93 -5.93
C THR A 112 19.06 -0.39 -6.05
N VAL A 113 20.25 0.20 -5.91
CA VAL A 113 20.38 1.67 -5.81
C VAL A 113 20.49 2.38 -7.16
N GLU A 114 20.66 1.65 -8.26
CA GLU A 114 21.06 2.21 -9.55
C GLU A 114 20.01 3.13 -10.15
N ARG A 115 18.70 2.87 -10.01
CA ARG A 115 17.72 3.65 -10.75
C ARG A 115 17.69 5.11 -10.31
N THR A 116 17.84 5.37 -9.01
CA THR A 116 17.65 6.69 -8.40
C THR A 116 18.94 7.37 -7.99
N THR A 117 20.05 6.62 -7.89
CA THR A 117 21.33 7.16 -7.39
C THR A 117 22.48 7.11 -8.40
N ASP A 118 23.62 7.68 -8.00
CA ASP A 118 24.92 7.57 -8.66
C ASP A 118 25.69 6.28 -8.30
N GLY A 119 25.13 5.43 -7.45
CA GLY A 119 25.72 4.16 -7.02
C GLY A 119 25.28 2.93 -7.82
N THR A 120 25.83 1.79 -7.43
CA THR A 120 25.45 0.45 -7.92
C THR A 120 25.52 -0.57 -6.77
N GLY A 121 24.64 -1.56 -6.77
CA GLY A 121 24.59 -2.64 -5.79
C GLY A 121 23.17 -2.92 -5.30
N ARG A 122 22.99 -4.12 -4.73
CA ARG A 122 21.74 -4.51 -4.06
C ARG A 122 21.75 -3.98 -2.63
N LEU A 123 20.59 -3.55 -2.13
CA LEU A 123 20.46 -3.01 -0.77
C LEU A 123 20.95 -3.99 0.30
N GLN A 124 20.63 -5.28 0.15
CA GLN A 124 21.08 -6.35 1.04
C GLN A 124 22.61 -6.53 1.12
N ASP A 125 23.36 -5.99 0.15
CA ASP A 125 24.82 -6.13 0.07
C ASP A 125 25.55 -4.84 0.53
N LEU A 126 24.81 -3.77 0.88
CA LEU A 126 25.35 -2.46 1.25
C LEU A 126 25.01 -2.12 2.70
N THR A 127 25.97 -1.50 3.42
CA THR A 127 25.69 -0.96 4.75
C THR A 127 25.00 0.40 4.65
N PHE A 128 24.33 0.83 5.72
CA PHE A 128 23.81 2.20 5.77
C PHE A 128 24.90 3.27 5.60
N THR A 129 26.12 2.99 6.05
CA THR A 129 27.25 3.91 5.86
C THR A 129 27.62 4.07 4.39
N ASP A 130 27.44 3.04 3.58
CA ASP A 130 27.69 3.10 2.14
C ASP A 130 26.52 3.79 1.41
N ILE A 131 25.30 3.42 1.75
CA ILE A 131 24.05 3.98 1.20
C ILE A 131 23.95 5.48 1.46
N LYS A 132 24.32 5.96 2.66
CA LYS A 132 24.26 7.38 3.02
C LYS A 132 25.18 8.29 2.20
N LYS A 133 26.17 7.74 1.49
CA LYS A 133 27.08 8.51 0.64
C LYS A 133 26.53 8.72 -0.78
N LEU A 134 25.48 8.01 -1.16
CA LEU A 134 24.92 8.05 -2.50
C LEU A 134 24.04 9.28 -2.68
N ASN A 135 24.15 9.91 -3.85
CA ASN A 135 23.31 11.04 -4.21
C ASN A 135 21.98 10.52 -4.78
N ALA A 136 20.91 10.63 -3.99
CA ALA A 136 19.55 10.19 -4.33
C ALA A 136 18.86 11.08 -5.38
N ALA A 137 19.45 12.22 -5.73
CA ALA A 137 18.95 13.11 -6.79
C ALA A 137 19.64 12.90 -8.13
N ALA A 138 20.73 12.12 -8.20
CA ALA A 138 21.63 12.06 -9.34
C ALA A 138 20.97 11.76 -10.70
N LYS A 139 19.87 11.00 -10.70
CA LYS A 139 19.14 10.59 -11.92
C LYS A 139 17.78 11.27 -12.07
N HIS A 140 17.44 12.18 -11.17
CA HIS A 140 16.19 12.91 -11.23
C HIS A 140 16.23 14.01 -12.29
N ARG A 141 15.11 14.31 -12.96
CA ARG A 141 15.03 15.35 -14.01
C ARG A 141 15.39 16.75 -13.50
N LEU A 142 15.21 17.00 -12.21
CA LEU A 142 15.50 18.27 -11.52
C LEU A 142 16.75 18.17 -10.62
N TRP A 143 17.66 17.21 -10.88
CA TRP A 143 18.82 16.92 -10.02
C TRP A 143 19.62 18.17 -9.61
N ASN A 144 19.74 19.14 -10.51
CA ASN A 144 20.47 20.39 -10.29
C ASN A 144 19.86 21.30 -9.20
N MET A 145 18.59 21.09 -8.85
CA MET A 145 17.92 21.80 -7.75
C MET A 145 18.01 21.09 -6.40
N PHE A 146 18.50 19.85 -6.39
CA PHE A 146 18.52 18.96 -5.22
C PHE A 146 19.92 18.37 -5.00
N ASP A 147 20.95 19.20 -5.17
CA ASP A 147 22.33 18.75 -5.06
C ASP A 147 22.66 18.28 -3.63
N GLY A 148 23.34 17.12 -3.53
CA GLY A 148 23.73 16.52 -2.26
C GLY A 148 22.60 15.86 -1.44
N GLU A 149 21.44 15.60 -2.04
CA GLU A 149 20.37 14.85 -1.36
C GLU A 149 20.78 13.38 -1.18
N ASN A 150 20.63 12.86 0.04
CA ASN A 150 20.99 11.47 0.37
C ASN A 150 19.75 10.63 0.62
N ILE A 151 19.92 9.30 0.63
CA ILE A 151 18.87 8.36 1.04
C ILE A 151 18.61 8.51 2.55
N PRO A 152 17.40 8.88 2.99
CA PRO A 152 17.10 9.05 4.41
C PRO A 152 16.80 7.73 5.10
N THR A 153 17.02 7.69 6.41
CA THR A 153 16.41 6.66 7.26
C THR A 153 14.91 6.87 7.38
N LEU A 154 14.18 5.79 7.66
CA LEU A 154 12.74 5.86 7.95
C LEU A 154 12.43 6.86 9.08
N LYS A 155 13.29 6.91 10.10
CA LYS A 155 13.13 7.81 11.26
C LYS A 155 13.30 9.28 10.89
N GLU A 156 14.27 9.61 10.04
CA GLU A 156 14.46 10.98 9.53
C GLU A 156 13.22 11.42 8.73
N ALA A 157 12.73 10.55 7.85
CA ALA A 157 11.52 10.82 7.08
C ALA A 157 10.27 11.03 7.95
N VAL A 158 10.05 10.19 8.96
CA VAL A 158 8.93 10.36 9.90
C VAL A 158 8.98 11.72 10.59
N ARG A 159 10.16 12.15 11.05
CA ARG A 159 10.32 13.47 11.70
C ARG A 159 9.98 14.60 10.73
N GLU A 160 10.42 14.49 9.48
CA GLU A 160 10.13 15.49 8.45
C GLU A 160 8.63 15.57 8.15
N CYS A 161 7.96 14.43 7.98
CA CYS A 161 6.52 14.37 7.75
C CYS A 161 5.73 14.98 8.92
N LEU A 162 6.09 14.65 10.16
CA LEU A 162 5.44 15.20 11.36
C LEU A 162 5.66 16.71 11.47
N HIS A 163 6.84 17.21 11.11
CA HIS A 163 7.14 18.64 11.09
C HIS A 163 6.21 19.41 10.14
N HIS A 164 5.90 18.80 8.98
CA HIS A 164 5.02 19.38 7.96
C HIS A 164 3.53 19.02 8.11
N ASN A 165 3.15 18.28 9.16
CA ASN A 165 1.77 17.77 9.37
C ASN A 165 1.23 16.95 8.18
N LEU A 166 2.10 16.15 7.56
CA LEU A 166 1.73 15.25 6.47
C LEU A 166 1.25 13.90 7.03
N THR A 167 0.18 13.35 6.45
CA THR A 167 -0.14 11.94 6.65
C THR A 167 0.90 11.06 5.95
N ILE A 168 1.35 9.99 6.60
CA ILE A 168 2.35 9.06 6.03
C ILE A 168 1.67 7.76 5.59
N TYR A 169 1.88 7.38 4.34
CA TYR A 169 1.53 6.07 3.81
C TYR A 169 2.84 5.27 3.71
N PHE A 170 3.07 4.37 4.65
CA PHE A 170 4.23 3.47 4.59
C PHE A 170 3.90 2.33 3.65
N ASP A 171 4.44 2.34 2.43
CA ASP A 171 4.37 1.18 1.54
C ASP A 171 5.49 0.20 1.88
N VAL A 172 5.10 -1.01 2.23
CA VAL A 172 6.02 -2.04 2.71
C VAL A 172 5.95 -3.21 1.74
N LYS A 173 7.06 -3.47 1.06
CA LYS A 173 7.11 -4.45 -0.02
C LYS A 173 7.41 -5.87 0.43
N GLY A 174 8.05 -6.02 1.59
CA GLY A 174 8.48 -7.31 2.11
C GLY A 174 8.96 -7.23 3.55
N HIS A 175 9.84 -8.16 3.94
CA HIS A 175 10.49 -8.17 5.25
C HIS A 175 9.52 -8.05 6.43
N ALA A 176 8.35 -8.71 6.34
CA ALA A 176 7.18 -8.46 7.19
C ALA A 176 7.47 -8.38 8.70
N ASP A 177 8.31 -9.28 9.24
CA ASP A 177 8.70 -9.26 10.66
C ASP A 177 9.58 -8.05 11.01
N GLN A 178 10.57 -7.73 10.16
CA GLN A 178 11.49 -6.61 10.36
C GLN A 178 10.77 -5.26 10.18
N ALA A 179 9.90 -5.14 9.19
CA ALA A 179 9.05 -3.97 8.96
C ALA A 179 8.08 -3.73 10.13
N ALA A 180 7.41 -4.78 10.61
CA ALA A 180 6.51 -4.68 11.75
C ALA A 180 7.24 -4.20 13.01
N GLU A 181 8.45 -4.72 13.29
CA GLU A 181 9.22 -4.28 14.47
C GLU A 181 9.75 -2.84 14.32
N ALA A 182 10.30 -2.48 13.16
CA ALA A 182 10.79 -1.13 12.90
C ALA A 182 9.67 -0.08 13.02
N LEU A 183 8.50 -0.35 12.42
CA LEU A 183 7.33 0.51 12.51
C LEU A 183 6.79 0.54 13.95
N ARG A 184 6.66 -0.60 14.63
CA ARG A 184 6.22 -0.65 16.05
C ARG A 184 7.08 0.24 16.93
N HIS A 185 8.41 0.21 16.77
CA HIS A 185 9.31 1.11 17.48
C HIS A 185 9.01 2.59 17.21
N LEU A 186 8.73 2.96 15.95
CA LEU A 186 8.36 4.33 15.60
C LEU A 186 7.01 4.74 16.17
N TYR A 187 5.99 3.87 16.17
CA TYR A 187 4.70 4.18 16.80
C TYR A 187 4.82 4.39 18.31
N VAL A 188 5.71 3.65 18.98
CA VAL A 188 6.01 3.85 20.40
C VAL A 188 6.75 5.17 20.64
N GLU A 189 7.72 5.51 19.79
CA GLU A 189 8.49 6.76 19.90
C GLU A 189 7.66 7.99 19.52
N TYR A 190 6.78 7.86 18.53
CA TYR A 190 5.94 8.92 17.97
C TYR A 190 4.45 8.52 17.97
N PRO A 191 3.76 8.54 19.12
CA PRO A 191 2.35 8.14 19.21
C PRO A 191 1.38 8.96 18.34
N SER A 192 1.79 10.13 17.84
CA SER A 192 1.00 10.90 16.86
C SER A 192 0.73 10.10 15.57
N LEU A 193 1.62 9.17 15.21
CA LEU A 193 1.48 8.32 14.02
C LEU A 193 0.16 7.55 13.98
N TYR A 194 -0.41 7.15 15.13
CA TYR A 194 -1.72 6.47 15.15
C TYR A 194 -2.86 7.29 14.53
N ASN A 195 -2.67 8.61 14.39
CA ASN A 195 -3.66 9.54 13.84
C ASN A 195 -3.21 10.20 12.53
N CYS A 196 -1.98 9.96 12.08
CA CYS A 196 -1.44 10.56 10.86
C CYS A 196 -0.59 9.59 10.02
N SER A 197 -0.76 8.27 10.16
CA SER A 197 -0.14 7.31 9.26
C SER A 197 -0.97 6.06 9.02
N ILE A 198 -0.65 5.40 7.92
CA ILE A 198 -1.21 4.13 7.48
C ILE A 198 -0.09 3.23 6.96
N VAL A 199 -0.18 1.93 7.23
CA VAL A 199 0.73 0.91 6.68
C VAL A 199 0.01 0.18 5.56
N CYS A 200 0.55 0.22 4.35
CA CYS A 200 0.03 -0.44 3.17
C CYS A 200 1.04 -1.43 2.60
N SER A 201 0.53 -2.44 1.89
CA SER A 201 1.35 -3.46 1.26
C SER A 201 0.53 -4.26 0.23
N PHE A 202 1.19 -4.71 -0.84
CA PHE A 202 0.65 -5.76 -1.71
C PHE A 202 0.64 -7.14 -1.05
N GLU A 203 1.40 -7.34 0.02
CA GLU A 203 1.53 -8.61 0.72
C GLU A 203 0.63 -8.66 1.97
N PRO A 204 -0.41 -9.51 2.02
CA PRO A 204 -1.24 -9.65 3.22
C PRO A 204 -0.46 -10.09 4.47
N SER A 205 0.66 -10.80 4.29
CA SER A 205 1.58 -11.22 5.36
C SER A 205 2.11 -10.02 6.16
N VAL A 206 2.51 -8.94 5.47
CA VAL A 206 3.00 -7.70 6.08
C VAL A 206 1.92 -7.09 6.95
N ILE A 207 0.69 -6.97 6.43
CA ILE A 207 -0.43 -6.41 7.18
C ILE A 207 -0.75 -7.27 8.40
N ILE A 208 -0.80 -8.59 8.25
CA ILE A 208 -1.03 -9.52 9.37
C ILE A 208 0.06 -9.34 10.44
N LYS A 209 1.34 -9.27 10.07
CA LYS A 209 2.45 -9.07 11.01
C LYS A 209 2.37 -7.73 11.72
N MET A 210 2.05 -6.66 11.00
CA MET A 210 1.83 -5.34 11.59
C MET A 210 0.66 -5.36 12.59
N ARG A 211 -0.47 -6.02 12.27
CA ARG A 211 -1.63 -6.14 13.17
C ARG A 211 -1.37 -7.04 14.38
N GLN A 212 -0.50 -8.05 14.24
CA GLN A 212 -0.02 -8.86 15.35
C GLN A 212 0.85 -8.05 16.31
N ALA A 213 1.74 -7.23 15.76
CA ALA A 213 2.62 -6.34 16.51
C ALA A 213 1.85 -5.20 17.20
N ASP A 214 0.88 -4.59 16.50
CA ASP A 214 0.06 -3.51 17.01
C ASP A 214 -1.32 -3.42 16.33
N ARG A 215 -2.39 -3.60 17.11
CA ARG A 215 -3.78 -3.57 16.65
C ARG A 215 -4.36 -2.14 16.49
N ASN A 216 -3.62 -1.11 16.88
CA ASN A 216 -4.07 0.28 16.76
C ASN A 216 -3.63 0.97 15.48
N VAL A 217 -2.73 0.35 14.71
CA VAL A 217 -2.22 0.89 13.45
C VAL A 217 -3.29 0.80 12.36
N VAL A 218 -3.51 1.90 11.65
CA VAL A 218 -4.35 1.91 10.45
C VAL A 218 -3.60 1.14 9.36
N THR A 219 -4.26 0.18 8.73
CA THR A 219 -3.66 -0.64 7.66
C THR A 219 -4.51 -0.65 6.40
N ALA A 220 -3.85 -0.89 5.28
CA ALA A 220 -4.50 -1.06 3.98
C ALA A 220 -3.88 -2.20 3.18
N LEU A 221 -4.67 -2.80 2.30
CA LEU A 221 -4.16 -3.70 1.27
C LEU A 221 -4.01 -2.92 -0.03
N THR A 222 -2.83 -3.02 -0.65
CA THR A 222 -2.57 -2.50 -1.97
C THR A 222 -2.89 -3.58 -2.99
N HIS A 223 -3.68 -3.25 -4.01
CA HIS A 223 -4.09 -4.21 -5.02
C HIS A 223 -4.05 -3.64 -6.41
N ARG A 224 -3.50 -4.44 -7.31
CA ARG A 224 -3.54 -4.26 -8.75
C ARG A 224 -4.01 -5.57 -9.36
N PRO A 225 -5.19 -5.62 -10.00
CA PRO A 225 -5.59 -6.79 -10.77
C PRO A 225 -4.51 -7.17 -11.78
N TRP A 226 -4.30 -8.48 -11.98
CA TRP A 226 -3.29 -9.02 -12.89
C TRP A 226 -1.81 -8.78 -12.49
N SER A 227 -1.55 -8.38 -11.24
CA SER A 227 -0.20 -8.07 -10.77
C SER A 227 0.76 -9.25 -10.75
N LEU A 228 0.28 -10.48 -10.60
CA LEU A 228 1.10 -11.69 -10.58
C LEU A 228 1.44 -12.20 -11.98
N SER A 229 0.57 -11.97 -12.98
CA SER A 229 0.77 -12.43 -14.35
C SER A 229 1.34 -11.37 -15.29
N HIS A 230 1.09 -10.09 -15.02
CA HIS A 230 1.47 -8.96 -15.88
C HIS A 230 2.25 -7.88 -15.11
N LEU A 231 3.13 -7.18 -15.83
CA LEU A 231 3.78 -5.95 -15.39
C LEU A 231 2.81 -4.76 -15.48
N GLY A 232 3.23 -3.59 -14.98
CA GLY A 232 2.38 -2.38 -14.95
C GLY A 232 1.95 -1.88 -16.33
N ASP A 233 2.77 -2.15 -17.35
CA ASP A 233 2.52 -1.84 -18.76
C ASP A 233 1.67 -2.91 -19.49
N GLY A 234 1.23 -3.94 -18.77
CA GLY A 234 0.46 -5.05 -19.34
C GLY A 234 1.32 -6.12 -20.04
N THR A 235 2.65 -6.04 -19.99
CA THR A 235 3.50 -7.11 -20.53
C THR A 235 3.44 -8.36 -19.63
N PRO A 236 3.35 -9.58 -20.21
CA PRO A 236 3.39 -10.81 -19.41
C PRO A 236 4.71 -10.96 -18.64
N ARG A 237 4.64 -11.29 -17.35
CA ARG A 237 5.83 -11.55 -16.52
C ARG A 237 6.58 -12.82 -16.91
N TYR A 238 5.88 -13.78 -17.51
CA TYR A 238 6.42 -15.09 -17.83
C TYR A 238 6.20 -15.43 -19.31
N ASN A 239 7.29 -15.71 -20.02
CA ASN A 239 7.23 -16.16 -21.41
C ASN A 239 6.80 -17.64 -21.55
N THR A 240 6.83 -18.40 -20.45
CA THR A 240 6.42 -19.81 -20.45
C THR A 240 4.89 -19.92 -20.36
N ILE A 241 4.26 -20.48 -21.40
CA ILE A 241 2.80 -20.59 -21.55
C ILE A 241 2.11 -21.10 -20.29
N TRP A 242 2.52 -22.28 -19.79
CA TRP A 242 1.85 -22.87 -18.62
C TRP A 242 2.02 -22.03 -17.35
N LYS A 243 3.19 -21.39 -17.15
CA LYS A 243 3.43 -20.50 -16.00
C LYS A 243 2.52 -19.29 -16.10
N HIS A 244 2.43 -18.68 -17.28
CA HIS A 244 1.60 -17.50 -17.50
C HIS A 244 0.13 -17.77 -17.17
N TYR A 245 -0.45 -18.85 -17.71
CA TYR A 245 -1.84 -19.22 -17.40
C TYR A 245 -2.06 -19.62 -15.95
N TRP A 246 -1.06 -20.24 -15.30
CA TRP A 246 -1.11 -20.50 -13.87
C TRP A 246 -1.20 -19.21 -13.06
N TYR A 247 -0.37 -18.21 -13.38
CA TYR A 247 -0.40 -16.92 -12.69
C TYR A 247 -1.63 -16.08 -13.01
N ILE A 248 -2.22 -16.21 -14.21
CA ILE A 248 -3.56 -15.65 -14.51
C ILE A 248 -4.60 -16.22 -13.56
N LEU A 249 -4.61 -17.54 -13.36
CA LEU A 249 -5.50 -18.18 -12.38
C LEU A 249 -5.23 -17.66 -10.96
N MET A 250 -3.96 -17.51 -10.58
CA MET A 250 -3.60 -16.95 -9.27
C MET A 250 -4.08 -15.51 -9.10
N ASP A 251 -4.02 -14.67 -10.14
CA ASP A 251 -4.56 -13.30 -10.09
C ASP A 251 -6.07 -13.30 -9.86
N VAL A 252 -6.82 -14.17 -10.54
CA VAL A 252 -8.27 -14.32 -10.33
C VAL A 252 -8.58 -14.75 -8.89
N LEU A 253 -7.82 -15.71 -8.36
CA LEU A 253 -7.98 -16.17 -6.98
C LEU A 253 -7.60 -15.09 -5.96
N LEU A 254 -6.55 -14.32 -6.24
CA LEU A 254 -6.07 -13.24 -5.39
C LEU A 254 -7.08 -12.09 -5.35
N ASP A 255 -7.58 -11.65 -6.51
CA ASP A 255 -8.62 -10.62 -6.62
C ASP A 255 -9.89 -11.06 -5.89
N TRP A 256 -10.33 -12.30 -6.12
CA TRP A 256 -11.45 -12.88 -5.39
C TRP A 256 -11.19 -12.87 -3.87
N GLY A 257 -9.99 -13.27 -3.43
CA GLY A 257 -9.62 -13.27 -2.02
C GLY A 257 -9.68 -11.89 -1.37
N HIS A 258 -9.17 -10.86 -2.05
CA HIS A 258 -9.20 -9.47 -1.60
C HIS A 258 -10.61 -8.98 -1.35
N HIS A 259 -11.53 -9.23 -2.28
CA HIS A 259 -12.90 -8.73 -2.20
C HIS A 259 -13.80 -9.55 -1.27
N ASN A 260 -13.44 -10.80 -0.97
CA ASN A 260 -14.30 -11.71 -0.22
C ASN A 260 -13.91 -11.82 1.26
N PHE A 261 -12.63 -12.06 1.57
CA PHE A 261 -12.24 -12.39 2.95
C PHE A 261 -10.95 -11.74 3.44
N LEU A 262 -9.97 -11.42 2.58
CA LEU A 262 -8.67 -10.93 3.02
C LEU A 262 -8.78 -9.57 3.73
N TRP A 263 -9.65 -8.67 3.25
CA TRP A 263 -9.88 -7.38 3.90
C TRP A 263 -10.31 -7.51 5.36
N ASN A 264 -11.21 -8.47 5.63
CA ASN A 264 -11.74 -8.75 6.95
C ASN A 264 -10.70 -9.50 7.79
N LEU A 265 -10.04 -10.50 7.21
CA LEU A 265 -8.99 -11.25 7.87
C LEU A 265 -7.88 -10.32 8.38
N CYS A 266 -7.45 -9.38 7.53
CA CYS A 266 -6.41 -8.40 7.85
C CYS A 266 -6.92 -7.22 8.69
N GLY A 267 -8.24 -7.03 8.81
CA GLY A 267 -8.82 -5.88 9.51
C GLY A 267 -8.42 -4.54 8.92
N VAL A 268 -8.38 -4.43 7.59
CA VAL A 268 -7.95 -3.20 6.92
C VAL A 268 -9.00 -2.10 7.00
N SER A 269 -8.52 -0.86 6.93
CA SER A 269 -9.37 0.35 6.91
C SER A 269 -9.42 1.01 5.54
N ALA A 270 -8.52 0.63 4.63
CA ALA A 270 -8.55 1.09 3.25
C ALA A 270 -8.06 0.04 2.25
N PHE A 271 -8.42 0.25 0.99
CA PHE A 271 -7.80 -0.38 -0.18
C PHE A 271 -7.05 0.66 -0.99
N LEU A 272 -5.78 0.41 -1.27
CA LEU A 272 -5.03 1.16 -2.27
C LEU A 272 -5.20 0.45 -3.61
N MET A 273 -6.10 0.95 -4.46
CA MET A 273 -6.52 0.31 -5.69
C MET A 273 -5.95 1.01 -6.93
N GLN A 274 -5.54 0.24 -7.92
CA GLN A 274 -5.14 0.81 -9.21
C GLN A 274 -6.32 1.57 -9.86
N LYS A 275 -6.07 2.79 -10.32
CA LYS A 275 -7.07 3.74 -10.79
C LYS A 275 -8.10 3.19 -11.79
N ASN A 276 -7.65 2.36 -12.73
CA ASN A 276 -8.48 1.84 -13.84
C ASN A 276 -9.56 0.86 -13.38
N TYR A 277 -9.54 0.43 -12.11
CA TYR A 277 -10.48 -0.53 -11.54
C TYR A 277 -11.43 0.10 -10.52
N ILE A 278 -11.50 1.44 -10.46
CA ILE A 278 -12.32 2.16 -9.50
C ILE A 278 -13.51 2.81 -10.22
N SER A 279 -14.72 2.40 -9.85
CA SER A 279 -15.97 3.09 -10.22
C SER A 279 -16.60 3.77 -9.00
N LYS A 280 -17.63 4.57 -9.22
CA LYS A 280 -18.41 5.18 -8.12
C LYS A 280 -19.06 4.12 -7.25
N GLU A 281 -19.65 3.10 -7.88
CA GLU A 281 -20.30 1.97 -7.20
C GLU A 281 -19.28 1.18 -6.37
N TYR A 282 -18.04 1.02 -6.88
CA TYR A 282 -16.96 0.37 -6.16
C TYR A 282 -16.62 1.11 -4.85
N VAL A 283 -16.47 2.44 -4.93
CA VAL A 283 -16.21 3.29 -3.76
C VAL A 283 -17.38 3.22 -2.77
N GLU A 284 -18.61 3.34 -3.23
CA GLU A 284 -19.81 3.27 -2.38
C GLU A 284 -19.95 1.90 -1.69
N GLN A 285 -19.64 0.81 -2.39
CA GLN A 285 -19.68 -0.54 -1.86
C GLN A 285 -18.69 -0.72 -0.70
N TRP A 286 -17.45 -0.24 -0.83
CA TRP A 286 -16.46 -0.32 0.25
C TRP A 286 -16.75 0.64 1.39
N ASN A 287 -17.19 1.87 1.09
CA ASN A 287 -17.57 2.83 2.12
C ASN A 287 -18.74 2.30 2.98
N SER A 288 -19.66 1.53 2.40
CA SER A 288 -20.75 0.88 3.15
C SER A 288 -20.26 -0.15 4.19
N LYS A 289 -19.03 -0.66 4.01
CA LYS A 289 -18.34 -1.56 4.95
C LYS A 289 -17.39 -0.81 5.89
N GLY A 290 -17.33 0.52 5.82
CA GLY A 290 -16.41 1.35 6.59
C GLY A 290 -14.95 1.28 6.11
N ILE A 291 -14.74 0.89 4.84
CA ILE A 291 -13.41 0.80 4.22
C ILE A 291 -13.32 1.86 3.14
N GLU A 292 -12.28 2.68 3.19
CA GLU A 292 -12.04 3.70 2.16
C GLU A 292 -11.29 3.12 0.96
N VAL A 293 -11.47 3.75 -0.19
CA VAL A 293 -10.69 3.45 -1.40
C VAL A 293 -9.75 4.61 -1.67
N VAL A 294 -8.47 4.29 -1.84
CA VAL A 294 -7.41 5.22 -2.24
C VAL A 294 -6.91 4.81 -3.62
N ALA A 295 -6.94 5.73 -4.58
CA ALA A 295 -6.55 5.44 -5.96
C ALA A 295 -5.06 5.71 -6.21
N TRP A 296 -4.42 4.91 -7.05
CA TRP A 296 -3.05 5.16 -7.50
C TRP A 296 -2.81 4.72 -8.95
N THR A 297 -1.92 5.35 -9.75
CA THR A 297 -1.30 6.67 -9.55
C THR A 297 -1.97 7.67 -10.51
N ILE A 298 -2.57 8.73 -9.96
CA ILE A 298 -3.40 9.69 -10.69
C ILE A 298 -2.56 10.92 -11.07
N ASN A 299 -2.11 11.01 -12.32
CA ASN A 299 -1.23 12.10 -12.74
C ASN A 299 -1.91 13.15 -13.62
N ASN A 300 -3.03 12.83 -14.27
CA ASN A 300 -3.75 13.80 -15.11
C ASN A 300 -4.68 14.70 -14.30
N ALA A 301 -4.68 16.01 -14.56
CA ALA A 301 -5.50 17.00 -13.86
C ALA A 301 -7.01 16.70 -13.93
N SER A 302 -7.51 16.20 -15.07
CA SER A 302 -8.92 15.83 -15.23
C SER A 302 -9.28 14.62 -14.37
N GLU A 303 -8.37 13.65 -14.27
CA GLU A 303 -8.55 12.50 -13.37
C GLU A 303 -8.51 12.94 -11.90
N LYS A 304 -7.55 13.80 -11.51
CA LYS A 304 -7.47 14.35 -10.14
C LYS A 304 -8.80 15.00 -9.74
N LEU A 305 -9.36 15.87 -10.59
CA LEU A 305 -10.67 16.50 -10.38
C LEU A 305 -11.80 15.47 -10.26
N TYR A 306 -11.79 14.42 -11.09
CA TYR A 306 -12.78 13.35 -11.02
C TYR A 306 -12.72 12.60 -9.67
N TYR A 307 -11.53 12.23 -9.20
CA TYR A 307 -11.37 11.56 -7.90
C TYR A 307 -11.77 12.45 -6.72
N GLU A 308 -11.43 13.75 -6.77
CA GLU A 308 -11.79 14.68 -5.70
C GLU A 308 -13.28 15.02 -5.67
N GLN A 309 -13.84 15.41 -6.82
CA GLN A 309 -15.18 16.02 -6.89
C GLN A 309 -16.30 15.02 -7.12
N VAL A 310 -16.03 13.94 -7.87
CA VAL A 310 -17.06 12.96 -8.24
C VAL A 310 -17.00 11.74 -7.33
N LEU A 311 -15.82 11.15 -7.17
CA LEU A 311 -15.66 9.95 -6.35
C LEU A 311 -15.47 10.24 -4.85
N ASN A 312 -15.02 11.44 -4.50
CA ASN A 312 -14.59 11.80 -3.14
C ASN A 312 -13.66 10.73 -2.53
N SER A 313 -12.68 10.30 -3.33
CA SER A 313 -11.69 9.28 -2.99
C SER A 313 -10.30 9.90 -3.00
N THR A 314 -9.56 9.70 -1.91
CA THR A 314 -8.15 10.11 -1.79
C THR A 314 -7.33 9.42 -2.86
N TYR A 315 -6.34 10.12 -3.41
CA TYR A 315 -5.52 9.58 -4.50
C TYR A 315 -4.04 9.88 -4.30
N ILE A 316 -3.22 8.99 -4.84
CA ILE A 316 -1.77 9.06 -4.86
C ILE A 316 -1.34 9.59 -6.23
N THR A 317 -0.40 10.52 -6.28
CA THR A 317 0.05 11.20 -7.51
C THR A 317 1.56 11.45 -7.51
N ASP A 318 2.20 11.31 -8.67
CA ASP A 318 3.63 11.61 -8.85
C ASP A 318 3.91 13.13 -8.85
N SER A 319 2.92 13.94 -9.24
CA SER A 319 3.05 15.40 -9.28
C SER A 319 1.79 16.09 -8.76
N LEU A 320 1.98 17.09 -7.91
CA LEU A 320 0.90 17.99 -7.51
C LEU A 320 0.75 19.19 -8.45
N LEU A 321 1.74 19.44 -9.30
CA LEU A 321 1.85 20.69 -10.07
C LEU A 321 1.42 20.52 -11.54
N GLU A 322 1.82 19.42 -12.17
CA GLU A 322 1.61 19.21 -13.59
C GLU A 322 1.15 17.78 -13.91
N ASP A 323 0.79 17.57 -15.17
CA ASP A 323 0.52 16.24 -15.71
C ASP A 323 1.84 15.55 -16.04
N CYS A 324 1.95 14.27 -15.71
CA CYS A 324 3.12 13.46 -16.01
C CYS A 324 2.75 12.02 -16.33
N ASP A 325 3.65 11.31 -17.00
CA ASP A 325 3.52 9.88 -17.19
C ASP A 325 3.72 9.16 -15.84
N PRO A 326 3.08 8.00 -15.63
CA PRO A 326 3.28 7.22 -14.42
C PRO A 326 4.74 6.73 -14.33
N HIS A 327 5.35 6.93 -13.16
CA HIS A 327 6.65 6.34 -12.83
C HIS A 327 6.43 4.97 -12.19
N TYR A 328 6.76 3.91 -12.94
CA TYR A 328 6.69 2.53 -12.46
C TYR A 328 7.94 2.14 -11.68
#